data_AF-A0A1C5S1S7-F1
#
_entry.id   AF-A0A1C5S1S7-F1
#
_cell.length_a   1.000
_cell.length_b   1.000
_cell.length_c   1.000
_cell.angle_alpha   90.00
_cell.angle_beta   90.00
_cell.angle_gamma   90.00
#
_symmetry.space_group_name_H-M   'P 1'
#
loop_
_entity.id
_entity.type
_entity.pdbx_description
1 polymer ?
#
loop_
_entity_poly.entity_id
_entity_poly.type
_entity_poly.pdbx_seq_one_letter_code
_entity_poly.pdbx_strand_id
1 'polypeptide(L)'
;MAGKGTKNNQQNTQGDAQTEQAVQTKSLDFDVRIHSIKPNESIKGTASVNINGAFAIRGVKIIEGSNGLFVSMPSYKVGNEYKDICFPITQECRKQLNDAVIGAYEQALTQSQSSMAKHHEMQQAPEGQAMDMTGM
;
A
#
# COMPACT_ATOMS: atom_id res chain seq x y z
N MET A 1 -80.77 -4.90 -1.04
CA MET A 1 -79.94 -6.12 -1.02
C MET A 1 -78.48 -5.70 -1.00
N ALA A 2 -77.71 -6.24 -0.04
CA ALA A 2 -76.23 -6.32 0.12
C ALA A 2 -75.36 -5.21 -0.52
N GLY A 3 -74.48 -4.47 0.17
CA GLY A 3 -73.65 -4.81 1.31
C GLY A 3 -72.19 -5.06 0.86
N LYS A 4 -71.24 -4.33 1.50
CA LYS A 4 -69.75 -4.46 1.47
C LYS A 4 -69.06 -3.76 0.28
N GLY A 5 -68.09 -2.86 0.41
CA GLY A 5 -67.17 -2.50 1.50
C GLY A 5 -65.80 -3.15 1.31
N THR A 6 -64.76 -2.37 0.97
CA THR A 6 -63.29 -2.59 1.20
C THR A 6 -62.49 -1.52 0.41
N LYS A 7 -61.81 -0.55 1.05
CA LYS A 7 -60.42 -0.54 1.60
C LYS A 7 -59.34 -0.39 0.51
N ASN A 8 -58.58 0.73 0.51
CA ASN A 8 -57.18 0.90 0.99
C ASN A 8 -56.15 0.22 0.06
N ASN A 9 -54.87 0.59 -0.06
CA ASN A 9 -53.98 1.67 0.38
C ASN A 9 -52.67 1.45 -0.43
N GLN A 10 -51.81 2.47 -0.42
CA GLN A 10 -50.44 2.59 -0.90
C GLN A 10 -49.53 1.35 -0.84
N GLN A 11 -48.52 1.41 -1.74
CA GLN A 11 -47.18 0.83 -1.68
C GLN A 11 -47.04 -0.69 -1.74
N ASN A 12 -46.31 -1.20 -2.74
CA ASN A 12 -44.87 -1.45 -2.59
C ASN A 12 -44.39 -2.25 -3.81
N THR A 13 -43.32 -1.79 -4.44
CA THR A 13 -42.61 -2.49 -5.50
C THR A 13 -41.58 -3.39 -4.84
N GLN A 14 -41.80 -4.70 -4.83
CA GLN A 14 -40.79 -5.69 -4.44
C GLN A 14 -41.00 -6.97 -5.24
N GLY A 15 -39.91 -7.46 -5.85
CA GLY A 15 -39.80 -8.83 -6.31
C GLY A 15 -39.08 -8.98 -7.63
N ASP A 16 -37.75 -9.07 -7.58
CA ASP A 16 -37.09 -10.29 -8.05
C ASP A 16 -35.76 -10.46 -7.28
N ALA A 17 -35.77 -11.47 -6.42
CA ALA A 17 -34.63 -12.08 -5.73
C ALA A 17 -34.09 -13.18 -6.66
N GLN A 18 -32.80 -13.49 -6.80
CA GLN A 18 -31.86 -14.10 -5.86
C GLN A 18 -30.50 -14.10 -6.62
N THR A 19 -29.35 -13.82 -6.02
CA THR A 19 -28.62 -14.83 -5.26
C THR A 19 -27.71 -14.13 -4.24
N GLU A 20 -28.13 -14.15 -2.98
CA GLU A 20 -27.23 -14.03 -1.83
C GLU A 20 -26.41 -15.31 -1.75
N GLN A 21 -25.19 -15.28 -2.28
CA GLN A 21 -24.12 -16.01 -1.63
C GLN A 21 -23.35 -14.98 -0.83
N ALA A 22 -23.35 -15.13 0.49
CA ALA A 22 -22.39 -14.46 1.34
C ALA A 22 -20.99 -14.80 0.80
N VAL A 23 -20.42 -13.91 -0.01
CA VAL A 23 -19.00 -13.94 -0.33
C VAL A 23 -18.36 -13.69 1.02
N GLN A 24 -17.92 -14.78 1.67
CA GLN A 24 -17.01 -14.70 2.80
C GLN A 24 -15.91 -13.75 2.35
N THR A 25 -15.90 -12.53 2.89
CA THR A 25 -14.82 -11.57 2.71
C THR A 25 -13.62 -12.17 3.41
N LYS A 26 -12.95 -13.11 2.72
CA LYS A 26 -11.63 -13.58 3.09
C LYS A 26 -10.78 -12.33 3.19
N SER A 27 -10.40 -11.97 4.41
CA SER A 27 -9.39 -10.95 4.64
C SER A 27 -8.18 -11.33 3.80
N LEU A 28 -7.82 -10.46 2.85
CA LEU A 28 -6.64 -10.67 2.05
C LEU A 28 -5.44 -10.27 2.92
N ASP A 29 -4.52 -11.20 3.11
CA ASP A 29 -3.27 -10.94 3.78
C ASP A 29 -2.30 -10.32 2.76
N PHE A 30 -1.76 -9.16 3.10
CA PHE A 30 -0.84 -8.41 2.25
C PHE A 30 0.53 -8.32 2.94
N ASP A 31 1.48 -9.10 2.45
CA ASP A 31 2.88 -8.98 2.86
C ASP A 31 3.59 -8.00 1.92
N VAL A 32 4.13 -6.91 2.46
CA VAL A 32 4.74 -5.84 1.68
C VAL A 32 6.22 -5.77 1.94
N ARG A 33 7.01 -5.78 0.86
CA ARG A 33 8.45 -5.61 0.90
C ARG A 33 8.86 -4.32 0.20
N ILE A 34 9.46 -3.41 0.95
CA ILE A 34 10.04 -2.17 0.42
C ILE A 34 11.43 -2.44 -0.14
N HIS A 35 11.70 -1.98 -1.37
CA HIS A 35 13.01 -2.14 -2.03
C HIS A 35 13.82 -0.86 -2.02
N SER A 36 13.15 0.28 -2.16
CA SER A 36 13.81 1.59 -2.16
C SER A 36 12.94 2.63 -1.48
N ILE A 37 13.60 3.57 -0.79
CA ILE A 37 12.99 4.71 -0.12
C ILE A 37 13.73 5.96 -0.56
N LYS A 38 12.98 6.93 -1.06
CA LYS A 38 13.46 8.17 -1.67
C LYS A 38 12.55 9.32 -1.26
N PRO A 39 12.70 9.87 -0.05
CA PRO A 39 11.79 10.87 0.48
C PRO A 39 11.78 12.19 -0.29
N ASN A 40 12.81 12.48 -1.10
CA ASN A 40 12.94 13.73 -1.85
C ASN A 40 12.37 13.70 -3.28
N GLU A 41 11.97 12.53 -3.80
CA GLU A 41 11.40 12.40 -5.15
C GLU A 41 9.86 12.37 -5.09
N SER A 42 9.18 12.62 -6.22
CA SER A 42 7.72 12.43 -6.31
C SER A 42 7.35 10.95 -6.12
N ILE A 43 8.21 10.04 -6.61
CA ILE A 43 8.14 8.62 -6.31
C ILE A 43 8.94 8.37 -5.05
N LYS A 44 8.25 8.15 -3.94
CA LYS A 44 8.84 7.93 -2.63
C LYS A 44 9.51 6.58 -2.48
N GLY A 45 9.15 5.62 -3.30
CA GLY A 45 9.78 4.32 -3.24
C GLY A 45 9.16 3.29 -4.17
N THR A 46 9.79 2.13 -4.18
CA THR A 46 9.28 0.95 -4.87
C THR A 46 9.12 -0.20 -3.88
N ALA A 47 8.05 -0.95 -4.08
CA ALA A 47 7.67 -2.08 -3.25
C ALA A 47 7.26 -3.28 -4.10
N SER A 48 7.18 -4.42 -3.44
CA SER A 48 6.49 -5.60 -3.94
C SER A 48 5.49 -6.05 -2.90
N VAL A 49 4.34 -6.53 -3.35
CA VAL A 49 3.26 -6.99 -2.48
C VAL A 49 2.99 -8.44 -2.78
N ASN A 50 2.94 -9.28 -1.75
CA ASN A 50 2.51 -10.66 -1.83
C ASN A 50 1.11 -10.77 -1.24
N ILE A 51 0.19 -11.37 -1.99
CA ILE A 51 -1.22 -11.52 -1.64
C ILE A 51 -1.43 -12.97 -1.21
N ASN A 52 -1.88 -13.17 0.03
CA ASN A 52 -2.14 -14.46 0.65
C ASN A 52 -0.98 -15.48 0.54
N GLY A 53 0.27 -15.00 0.44
CA GLY A 53 1.44 -15.85 0.24
C GLY A 53 1.47 -16.60 -1.12
N ALA A 54 0.49 -16.38 -2.00
CA ALA A 54 0.29 -17.17 -3.21
C ALA A 54 0.58 -16.36 -4.49
N PHE A 55 0.56 -15.03 -4.42
CA PHE A 55 0.71 -14.18 -5.60
C PHE A 55 1.51 -12.93 -5.31
N ALA A 56 2.63 -12.74 -6.02
CA ALA A 56 3.51 -11.59 -5.84
C ALA A 56 3.39 -10.57 -6.99
N ILE A 57 3.10 -9.33 -6.64
CA ILE A 57 3.08 -8.17 -7.52
C ILE A 57 4.37 -7.38 -7.29
N ARG A 58 5.18 -7.24 -8.34
CA ARG A 58 6.41 -6.43 -8.33
C ARG A 58 6.21 -5.11 -9.05
N GLY A 59 7.00 -4.10 -8.70
CA GLY A 59 6.97 -2.79 -9.37
C GLY A 59 5.87 -1.87 -8.87
N VAL A 60 5.38 -2.11 -7.66
CA VAL A 60 4.44 -1.21 -6.98
C VAL A 60 5.21 0.06 -6.59
N LYS A 61 4.65 1.23 -6.89
CA LYS A 61 5.29 2.53 -6.62
C LYS A 61 4.52 3.26 -5.53
N ILE A 62 5.24 3.82 -4.56
CA ILE A 62 4.68 4.76 -3.58
C ILE A 62 4.92 6.17 -4.12
N ILE A 63 3.87 6.96 -4.27
CA ILE A 63 3.92 8.30 -4.85
C ILE A 63 3.27 9.28 -3.86
N GLU A 64 3.86 10.47 -3.71
CA GLU A 64 3.25 11.56 -2.97
C GLU A 64 2.44 12.44 -3.92
N GLY A 65 1.12 12.50 -3.70
CA GLY A 65 0.21 13.37 -4.43
C GLY A 65 -0.25 14.54 -3.58
N SER A 66 -1.11 15.38 -4.15
CA SER A 66 -1.68 16.55 -3.47
C SER A 66 -2.51 16.20 -2.22
N ASN A 67 -3.07 14.98 -2.17
CA ASN A 67 -3.89 14.48 -1.07
C ASN A 67 -3.14 13.49 -0.15
N GLY A 68 -1.80 13.46 -0.23
CA GLY A 68 -0.96 12.55 0.56
C GLY A 68 -0.37 11.39 -0.26
N LEU A 69 0.21 10.42 0.46
CA LEU A 69 0.83 9.24 -0.13
C LEU A 69 -0.23 8.30 -0.71
N PHE A 70 0.05 7.77 -1.90
CA PHE A 70 -0.78 6.77 -2.55
C PHE A 70 0.06 5.77 -3.32
N VAL A 71 -0.53 4.59 -3.54
CA VAL A 71 0.11 3.52 -4.30
C VAL A 71 -0.30 3.55 -5.76
N SER A 72 0.70 3.54 -6.65
CA SER A 72 0.54 3.33 -8.08
C SER A 72 0.88 1.88 -8.43
N MET A 73 -0.06 1.21 -9.10
CA MET A 73 0.13 -0.16 -9.56
C MET A 73 1.19 -0.23 -10.66
N PRO A 74 1.82 -1.41 -10.85
CA PRO A 74 2.70 -1.65 -11.99
C PRO A 74 1.94 -1.42 -13.29
N SER A 75 2.50 -0.63 -14.19
CA SER A 75 1.89 -0.26 -15.46
C SER A 75 2.87 -0.42 -16.61
N TYR A 76 2.33 -0.66 -17.80
CA TYR A 76 3.07 -0.76 -19.05
C TYR A 76 2.56 0.28 -20.04
N LYS A 77 3.46 0.77 -20.89
CA LYS A 77 3.13 1.78 -21.90
C LYS A 77 2.59 1.09 -23.15
N VAL A 78 1.42 1.51 -23.60
CA VAL A 78 0.78 1.07 -24.86
C VAL A 78 0.56 2.30 -25.73
N GLY A 79 1.39 2.46 -26.75
CA GLY A 79 1.40 3.66 -27.57
C GLY A 79 1.72 4.90 -26.73
N ASN A 80 0.74 5.78 -26.54
CA ASN A 80 0.86 6.99 -25.73
C ASN A 80 0.18 6.90 -24.35
N GLU A 81 -0.47 5.78 -24.02
CA GLU A 81 -1.21 5.60 -22.76
C GLU A 81 -0.48 4.59 -21.85
N TYR A 82 -0.58 4.78 -20.54
CA TYR A 82 -0.13 3.79 -19.56
C TYR A 82 -1.32 2.98 -19.08
N LYS A 83 -1.20 1.65 -19.14
CA LYS A 83 -2.21 0.72 -18.63
C LYS A 83 -1.65 -0.05 -17.46
N ASP A 84 -2.44 -0.15 -16.39
CA ASP A 84 -2.08 -0.94 -15.23
C ASP A 84 -2.08 -2.44 -15.60
N ILE A 85 -1.03 -3.15 -15.18
CA ILE A 85 -0.89 -4.60 -15.37
C ILE A 85 -1.80 -5.33 -14.40
N CYS A 86 -1.95 -4.80 -13.19
CA CYS A 86 -2.85 -5.32 -12.17
C CYS A 86 -3.59 -4.17 -11.50
N PHE A 87 -4.86 -4.37 -11.19
CA PHE A 87 -5.69 -3.38 -10.53
C PHE A 87 -6.67 -4.05 -9.56
N PRO A 88 -6.88 -3.49 -8.37
CA PRO A 88 -7.93 -3.96 -7.47
C PRO A 88 -9.30 -3.65 -8.07
N ILE A 89 -10.18 -4.66 -8.09
CA ILE A 89 -11.55 -4.54 -8.62
C ILE A 89 -12.46 -3.85 -7.61
N THR A 90 -12.32 -4.18 -6.32
CA THR A 90 -13.15 -3.63 -5.24
C THR A 90 -12.48 -2.46 -4.54
N GLN A 91 -13.31 -1.52 -4.05
CA GLN A 91 -12.83 -0.37 -3.29
C GLN A 91 -12.17 -0.78 -1.96
N GLU A 92 -12.70 -1.82 -1.31
CA GLU A 92 -12.14 -2.37 -0.08
C GLU A 92 -10.72 -2.89 -0.28
N CYS A 93 -10.49 -3.71 -1.30
CA CYS A 93 -9.14 -4.21 -1.64
C CYS A 93 -8.19 -3.06 -1.98
N ARG A 94 -8.67 -2.04 -2.72
CA ARG A 94 -7.86 -0.86 -3.02
C ARG A 94 -7.42 -0.15 -1.75
N LYS A 95 -8.33 0.03 -0.78
CA LYS A 95 -8.02 0.66 0.50
C LYS A 95 -7.03 -0.19 1.31
N GLN A 96 -7.32 -1.47 1.52
CA GLN A 96 -6.46 -2.38 2.29
C GLN A 96 -5.04 -2.46 1.71
N LEU A 97 -4.92 -2.55 0.39
CA LEU A 97 -3.64 -2.58 -0.30
C LEU A 97 -2.86 -1.26 -0.14
N ASN A 98 -3.55 -0.13 -0.27
CA ASN A 98 -2.94 1.19 -0.07
C ASN A 98 -2.44 1.34 1.37
N ASP A 99 -3.28 1.02 2.35
CA ASP A 99 -2.98 1.13 3.78
C ASP A 99 -1.81 0.21 4.17
N ALA A 100 -1.80 -1.05 3.68
CA ALA A 100 -0.74 -2.01 3.95
C ALA A 100 0.62 -1.54 3.39
N VAL A 101 0.64 -1.02 2.16
CA VAL A 101 1.88 -0.57 1.53
C VAL A 101 2.40 0.72 2.15
N ILE A 102 1.52 1.67 2.45
CA ILE A 102 1.90 2.92 3.11
C ILE A 102 2.43 2.62 4.51
N GLY A 103 1.75 1.76 5.28
CA GLY A 103 2.20 1.36 6.61
C GLY A 103 3.58 0.70 6.58
N ALA A 104 3.84 -0.19 5.63
CA ALA A 104 5.16 -0.79 5.44
C ALA A 104 6.23 0.24 5.04
N TYR A 105 5.86 1.21 4.20
CA TYR A 105 6.76 2.31 3.81
C TYR A 105 7.14 3.18 5.01
N GLU A 106 6.18 3.58 5.84
CA GLU A 106 6.43 4.38 7.05
C GLU A 106 7.34 3.65 8.04
N GLN A 107 7.08 2.36 8.30
CA GLN A 107 7.94 1.54 9.15
C GLN A 107 9.37 1.46 8.61
N ALA A 108 9.52 1.24 7.30
CA ALA A 108 10.82 1.15 6.66
C ALA A 108 11.54 2.52 6.65
N LEU A 109 10.80 3.64 6.58
CA LEU A 109 11.35 4.99 6.68
C LEU A 109 11.94 5.24 8.07
N THR A 110 11.22 4.87 9.13
CA THR A 110 11.72 4.96 10.52
C THR A 110 12.97 4.10 10.73
N GLN A 111 12.99 2.88 10.18
CA GLN A 111 14.15 1.99 10.27
C GLN A 111 15.37 2.53 9.49
N SER A 112 15.14 3.11 8.31
CA SER A 112 16.20 3.70 7.47
C SER A 112 16.85 4.93 8.11
N GLN A 113 16.06 5.78 8.78
CA GLN A 113 16.59 6.91 9.53
C GLN A 113 17.43 6.46 10.73
N SER A 114 17.01 5.37 11.40
CA SER A 114 17.72 4.80 12.55
C SER A 114 19.08 4.16 12.16
N SER A 115 19.19 3.63 10.94
CA SER A 115 20.41 3.01 10.43
C SER A 115 21.41 4.01 9.81
N MET A 116 20.94 5.14 9.26
CA MET A 116 21.84 6.24 8.86
C MET A 116 22.56 6.90 10.05
N ALA A 117 21.89 7.04 11.20
CA ALA A 117 22.53 7.55 12.42
C ALA A 117 23.68 6.65 12.90
N LYS A 118 23.55 5.33 12.77
CA LYS A 118 24.60 4.37 13.15
C LYS A 118 25.81 4.33 12.21
N HIS A 119 25.67 4.72 10.95
CA HIS A 119 26.77 4.68 9.99
C HIS A 119 27.68 5.93 10.07
N HIS A 120 27.18 7.05 10.60
CA HIS A 120 28.00 8.27 10.75
C HIS A 120 28.95 8.22 11.95
N GLU A 121 28.65 7.40 12.97
CA GLU A 121 29.45 7.31 14.20
C GLU A 121 30.71 6.43 14.06
N MET A 122 30.80 5.59 13.03
CA MET A 122 31.93 4.65 12.84
C MET A 122 33.06 5.21 11.96
N GLN A 123 32.86 6.35 11.30
CA GLN A 123 33.85 6.96 10.40
C GLN A 123 34.68 8.07 11.05
N GLN A 124 34.36 8.48 12.29
CA GLN A 124 35.19 9.38 13.09
C GLN A 124 35.96 8.59 14.16
N ALA A 125 36.92 7.77 13.72
CA ALA A 125 38.03 7.41 14.60
C ALA A 125 38.92 8.65 14.74
N PRO A 126 39.25 9.12 15.96
CA PRO A 126 40.24 10.17 16.12
C PRO A 126 41.60 9.59 15.74
N GLU A 127 42.15 10.01 14.60
CA GLU A 127 43.57 9.83 14.27
C GLU A 127 44.38 10.72 15.23
N GLY A 128 44.54 10.24 16.46
CA GLY A 128 45.21 10.95 17.54
C GLY A 128 46.22 10.06 18.24
N GLN A 129 47.50 10.39 18.00
CA GLN A 129 48.67 10.11 18.85
C GLN A 129 49.28 8.70 18.76
N ALA A 130 50.11 8.49 17.74
CA ALA A 130 51.32 7.70 17.92
C ALA A 130 52.37 8.61 18.58
N MET A 131 52.69 8.32 19.84
CA MET A 131 53.70 9.02 20.63
C MET A 131 55.08 8.91 19.99
N ASP A 132 55.74 10.06 19.89
CA ASP A 132 57.18 10.20 19.73
C ASP A 132 57.89 9.48 20.88
N MET A 133 58.70 8.46 20.56
CA MET A 133 59.72 7.93 21.47
C MET A 133 61.07 7.93 20.77
N THR A 134 61.75 9.07 20.81
CA THR A 134 63.12 9.25 21.31
C THR A 134 64.07 8.03 21.24
N GLY A 135 65.15 8.20 20.47
CA GLY A 135 66.53 8.03 20.96
C GLY A 135 67.16 6.62 20.94
N MET A 136 68.06 6.40 19.98
CA MET A 136 69.42 5.85 20.15
C MET A 136 70.19 5.86 18.83
#